data_AF-A0A1H4VQG3-F1
#
_entry.id   AF-A0A1H4VQG3-F1
#
_cell.length_a   1.000
_cell.length_b   1.000
_cell.length_c   1.000
_cell.angle_alpha   90.00
_cell.angle_beta   90.00
_cell.angle_gamma   90.00
#
_symmetry.space_group_name_H-M   'P 1'
#
loop_
_entity.id
_entity.type
_entity.pdbx_description
1 polymer ?
#
loop_
_entity_poly.entity_id
_entity_poly.type
_entity_poly.pdbx_seq_one_letter_code
_entity_poly.pdbx_strand_id
1 'polypeptide(L)'
;MSRRLFTTESVTEGHPDKIADRISDTILDALLAEDPSSRVAVETLITTGQVHIAGEVTTSAYAPIAQLVRDAVLDIGYDSSAKGFDGASCGVSVSIGAQSPDIAQGVDTAHEARVEGAEDELASQGAGDQGLMFGYACDDTAELMPLPIALAHRLSRRLTEVRKDGTVPYLRPDGKTQVTIEYDGDRPVRLDTVVVSSQHAADISVEGLLTPDVREYVVEHVLKQLVEEGVSLESDGYRLLVNPTGRFEVGGPMGDAGLTGRKIIIDTYGGMARHGGGAFSGKDPSKVDRSAAYAMRWVAKNVVAAGLAKRCEVQVAYAIGKAEPVGLFVETFGTGALPDERIQEAVSEVFDLRPAAIIRDLDLKRPIYAATAAYGHFGRELPEFTWERTDRVEALKKAALAPQERGGVERESARRARGTSDRARSTVDADLSAPEARKGEGV
;
A
#
# COMPACT_ATOMS: atom_id res chain seq x y z
N MET A 1 -26.95 19.61 -1.80
CA MET A 1 -26.16 18.69 -0.96
C MET A 1 -24.97 19.46 -0.41
N SER A 2 -24.49 19.15 0.80
CA SER A 2 -23.30 19.80 1.37
C SER A 2 -22.06 19.32 0.61
N ARG A 3 -21.32 20.24 -0.02
CA ARG A 3 -20.01 19.93 -0.61
C ARG A 3 -19.01 19.65 0.51
N ARG A 4 -18.14 18.66 0.32
CA ARG A 4 -17.14 18.23 1.32
C ARG A 4 -15.73 18.52 0.80
N LEU A 5 -14.85 18.99 1.66
CA LEU A 5 -13.42 19.10 1.35
C LEU A 5 -12.70 17.82 1.80
N PHE A 6 -11.80 17.32 0.96
CA PHE A 6 -10.90 16.22 1.28
C PHE A 6 -9.47 16.62 0.95
N THR A 7 -8.55 16.40 1.89
CA THR A 7 -7.15 16.83 1.78
C THR A 7 -6.23 15.63 1.85
N THR A 8 -5.18 15.65 1.04
CA THR A 8 -4.08 14.70 1.12
C THR A 8 -2.76 15.36 0.78
N GLU A 9 -1.66 14.64 0.96
CA GLU A 9 -0.31 15.15 0.76
C GLU A 9 0.65 14.13 0.16
N SER A 10 1.77 14.64 -0.33
CA SER A 10 2.90 13.90 -0.86
C SER A 10 4.19 14.62 -0.49
N VAL A 11 5.32 13.94 -0.66
CA VAL A 11 6.65 14.50 -0.47
C VAL A 11 7.55 14.10 -1.64
N THR A 12 8.63 14.83 -1.84
CA THR A 12 9.67 14.54 -2.83
C THR A 12 10.56 13.39 -2.36
N GLU A 13 11.35 12.80 -3.28
CA GLU A 13 12.40 11.83 -2.92
C GLU A 13 13.47 12.37 -1.95
N GLY A 14 13.64 13.70 -1.86
CA GLY A 14 14.59 14.31 -0.92
C GLY A 14 14.06 14.51 0.50
N HIS A 15 12.82 14.14 0.81
CA HIS A 15 12.32 14.14 2.19
C HIS A 15 13.03 13.03 2.99
N PRO A 16 13.48 13.25 4.24
CA PRO A 16 14.32 12.30 4.96
C PRO A 16 13.70 10.89 5.11
N ASP A 17 12.41 10.78 5.42
CA ASP A 17 11.73 9.47 5.41
C ASP A 17 11.76 8.78 4.04
N LYS A 18 11.67 9.54 2.93
CA LYS A 18 11.74 8.99 1.57
C LYS A 18 13.15 8.63 1.12
N ILE A 19 14.16 9.32 1.65
CA ILE A 19 15.56 8.88 1.51
C ILE A 19 15.73 7.51 2.20
N ALA A 20 15.17 7.34 3.40
CA ALA A 20 15.24 6.07 4.13
C ALA A 20 14.53 4.93 3.37
N ASP A 21 13.32 5.16 2.86
CA ASP A 21 12.60 4.21 2.00
C ASP A 21 13.42 3.84 0.75
N ARG A 22 13.99 4.85 0.07
CA ARG A 22 14.79 4.66 -1.16
C ARG A 22 16.05 3.83 -0.89
N ILE A 23 16.74 4.09 0.22
CA ILE A 23 17.93 3.31 0.62
C ILE A 23 17.55 1.85 0.92
N SER A 24 16.50 1.64 1.73
CA SER A 24 16.01 0.30 2.08
C SER A 24 15.68 -0.52 0.83
N ASP A 25 14.99 0.08 -0.16
CA ASP A 25 14.67 -0.62 -1.41
C ASP A 25 15.85 -0.74 -2.38
N THR A 26 16.83 0.17 -2.35
CA THR A 26 18.06 0.04 -3.14
C THR A 26 18.88 -1.17 -2.67
N ILE A 27 18.93 -1.41 -1.36
CA ILE A 27 19.58 -2.60 -0.79
C ILE A 27 18.82 -3.86 -1.18
N LEU A 28 17.48 -3.85 -1.09
CA LEU A 28 16.64 -4.96 -1.54
C LEU A 28 16.88 -5.30 -3.02
N ASP A 29 16.86 -4.30 -3.89
CA ASP A 29 17.08 -4.50 -5.33
C ASP A 29 18.46 -5.08 -5.61
N ALA A 30 19.51 -4.57 -4.96
CA ALA A 30 20.86 -5.12 -5.11
C ALA A 30 20.94 -6.60 -4.73
N LEU A 31 20.27 -7.00 -3.64
CA LEU A 31 20.22 -8.40 -3.20
C LEU A 31 19.40 -9.29 -4.14
N LEU A 32 18.23 -8.82 -4.61
CA LEU A 32 17.37 -9.57 -5.52
C LEU A 32 17.95 -9.70 -6.94
N ALA A 33 18.80 -8.76 -7.36
CA ALA A 33 19.48 -8.81 -8.64
C ALA A 33 20.46 -10.01 -8.73
N GLU A 34 21.11 -10.35 -7.61
CA GLU A 34 22.07 -11.47 -7.53
C GLU A 34 21.41 -12.76 -7.02
N ASP A 35 20.51 -12.65 -6.04
CA ASP A 35 19.80 -13.77 -5.44
C ASP A 35 18.29 -13.46 -5.33
N PRO A 36 17.47 -13.88 -6.32
CA PRO A 36 16.02 -13.70 -6.31
C PRO A 36 15.29 -14.38 -5.14
N SER A 37 15.97 -15.25 -4.37
CA SER A 37 15.42 -15.92 -3.18
C SER A 37 15.73 -15.18 -1.87
N SER A 38 16.46 -14.06 -1.92
CA SER A 38 16.83 -13.26 -0.77
C SER A 38 15.61 -12.93 0.11
N ARG A 39 15.73 -13.22 1.41
CA ARG A 39 14.80 -12.74 2.43
C ARG A 39 15.38 -11.47 3.03
N VAL A 40 14.63 -10.36 2.95
CA VAL A 40 15.13 -9.03 3.30
C VAL A 40 14.08 -8.31 4.13
N ALA A 41 14.51 -7.78 5.27
CA ALA A 41 13.79 -6.80 6.09
C ALA A 41 14.81 -5.76 6.56
N VAL A 42 15.05 -4.74 5.72
CA VAL A 42 16.06 -3.71 5.97
C VAL A 42 15.41 -2.38 6.32
N GLU A 43 15.74 -1.89 7.51
CA GLU A 43 15.28 -0.61 8.04
C GLU A 43 16.41 0.42 7.98
N THR A 44 16.06 1.64 7.57
CA THR A 44 16.99 2.76 7.48
C THR A 44 16.54 3.87 8.43
N LEU A 45 17.46 4.34 9.27
CA LEU A 45 17.31 5.59 10.02
C LEU A 45 18.33 6.58 9.49
N ILE A 46 17.87 7.78 9.17
CA ILE A 46 18.72 8.88 8.69
C ILE A 46 18.57 10.10 9.60
N THR A 47 19.70 10.74 9.90
CA THR A 47 19.76 11.96 10.70
C THR A 47 20.99 12.77 10.32
N THR A 48 21.25 13.87 11.01
CA THR A 48 22.34 14.80 10.70
C THR A 48 23.69 14.07 10.57
N GLY A 49 24.19 14.02 9.33
CA GLY A 49 25.49 13.42 8.98
C GLY A 49 25.59 11.89 9.09
N GLN A 50 24.50 11.16 9.39
CA GLN A 50 24.55 9.72 9.63
C GLN A 50 23.40 8.96 8.95
N VAL A 51 23.71 7.77 8.45
CA VAL A 51 22.76 6.76 7.99
C VAL A 51 23.01 5.48 8.78
N HIS A 52 21.98 4.95 9.42
CA HIS A 52 21.99 3.69 10.15
C HIS A 52 21.14 2.68 9.40
N ILE A 53 21.73 1.55 9.04
CA ILE A 53 21.07 0.43 8.40
C ILE A 53 20.99 -0.71 9.40
N ALA A 54 19.79 -1.23 9.64
CA ALA A 54 19.55 -2.34 10.54
C ALA A 54 18.53 -3.32 9.93
N GLY A 55 18.38 -4.48 10.56
CA GLY A 55 17.36 -5.47 10.21
C GLY A 55 17.95 -6.84 9.90
N GLU A 56 17.19 -7.66 9.19
CA GLU A 56 17.48 -9.08 8.98
C GLU A 56 17.55 -9.42 7.49
N VAL A 57 18.65 -10.06 7.10
CA VAL A 57 18.86 -10.53 5.72
C VAL A 57 19.33 -11.98 5.71
N THR A 58 18.70 -12.79 4.87
CA THR A 58 19.16 -14.13 4.51
C THR A 58 19.29 -14.18 3.00
N THR A 59 20.51 -14.33 2.49
CA THR A 59 20.82 -14.25 1.07
C THR A 59 22.16 -14.94 0.78
N SER A 60 22.34 -15.38 -0.47
CA SER A 60 23.64 -15.79 -1.03
C SER A 60 24.37 -14.65 -1.76
N ALA A 61 23.71 -13.50 -1.97
CA ALA A 61 24.25 -12.32 -2.64
C ALA A 61 25.19 -11.50 -1.75
N TYR A 62 25.99 -10.62 -2.37
CA TYR A 62 26.77 -9.61 -1.67
C TYR A 62 26.39 -8.20 -2.13
N ALA A 63 25.92 -7.37 -1.20
CA ALA A 63 25.63 -5.96 -1.48
C ALA A 63 26.67 -5.05 -0.81
N PRO A 64 27.34 -4.14 -1.55
CA PRO A 64 28.23 -3.12 -0.96
C PRO A 64 27.39 -1.98 -0.35
N ILE A 65 26.71 -2.26 0.77
CA ILE A 65 25.68 -1.40 1.38
C ILE A 65 26.13 0.05 1.55
N ALA A 66 27.34 0.27 2.07
CA ALA A 66 27.83 1.63 2.27
C ALA A 66 27.94 2.41 0.96
N GLN A 67 28.33 1.77 -0.14
CA GLN A 67 28.38 2.41 -1.45
C GLN A 67 26.97 2.68 -2.00
N LEU A 68 26.07 1.69 -1.91
CA LEU A 68 24.67 1.83 -2.35
C LEU A 68 23.95 2.99 -1.64
N VAL A 69 24.17 3.14 -0.33
CA VAL A 69 23.65 4.27 0.46
C VAL A 69 24.13 5.60 -0.11
N ARG A 70 25.45 5.73 -0.35
CA ARG A 70 26.05 6.97 -0.85
C ARG A 70 25.51 7.31 -2.23
N ASP A 71 25.46 6.33 -3.13
CA ASP A 71 24.99 6.51 -4.50
C ASP A 71 23.52 6.93 -4.53
N ALA A 72 22.66 6.30 -3.71
CA ALA A 72 21.26 6.68 -3.59
C ALA A 72 21.08 8.12 -3.09
N VAL A 73 21.86 8.55 -2.09
CA VAL A 73 21.81 9.92 -1.55
C VAL A 73 22.29 10.95 -2.58
N LEU A 74 23.35 10.62 -3.34
CA LEU A 74 23.86 11.47 -4.41
C LEU A 74 22.87 11.60 -5.58
N ASP A 75 22.26 10.49 -6.00
CA ASP A 75 21.23 10.46 -7.06
C ASP A 75 20.00 11.31 -6.71
N ILE A 76 19.57 11.30 -5.45
CA ILE A 76 18.51 12.17 -4.93
C ILE A 76 18.89 13.66 -5.06
N GLY A 77 20.18 13.98 -4.95
CA GLY A 77 20.74 15.33 -5.11
C GLY A 77 21.31 15.95 -3.85
N TYR A 78 21.54 15.15 -2.79
CA TYR A 78 22.33 15.54 -1.61
C TYR A 78 23.81 15.27 -1.87
N ASP A 79 24.39 16.14 -2.69
CA ASP A 79 25.77 16.08 -3.21
C ASP A 79 26.71 17.13 -2.58
N SER A 80 26.23 17.83 -1.56
CA SER A 80 26.96 18.90 -0.91
C SER A 80 26.39 19.19 0.47
N SER A 81 27.26 19.30 1.46
CA SER A 81 26.91 19.73 2.82
C SER A 81 26.14 21.06 2.86
N ALA A 82 26.29 21.93 1.84
CA ALA A 82 25.52 23.17 1.72
C ALA A 82 23.99 22.95 1.59
N LYS A 83 23.57 21.76 1.12
CA LYS A 83 22.16 21.34 1.01
C LYS A 83 21.62 20.71 2.29
N GLY A 84 22.44 20.60 3.34
CA GLY A 84 22.10 20.00 4.64
C GLY A 84 22.50 18.53 4.78
N PHE A 85 22.83 17.84 3.69
CA PHE A 85 23.30 16.46 3.73
C PHE A 85 24.14 16.14 2.50
N ASP A 86 25.04 15.16 2.60
CA ASP A 86 26.03 14.88 1.57
C ASP A 86 26.37 13.38 1.53
N GLY A 87 26.01 12.71 0.43
CA GLY A 87 26.29 11.30 0.22
C GLY A 87 27.80 10.98 0.16
N ALA A 88 28.65 11.94 -0.22
CA ALA A 88 30.09 11.72 -0.28
C ALA A 88 30.74 11.70 1.11
N SER A 89 30.15 12.37 2.10
CA SER A 89 30.76 12.53 3.44
C SER A 89 29.94 11.97 4.60
N CYS A 90 28.69 11.52 4.40
CA CYS A 90 27.88 10.98 5.48
C CYS A 90 28.51 9.71 6.10
N GLY A 91 28.31 9.54 7.42
CA GLY A 91 28.61 8.27 8.09
C GLY A 91 27.59 7.21 7.72
N VAL A 92 28.04 5.96 7.55
CA VAL A 92 27.16 4.81 7.33
C VAL A 92 27.50 3.74 8.36
N SER A 93 26.53 3.38 9.19
CA SER A 93 26.63 2.28 10.15
C SER A 93 25.72 1.15 9.70
N VAL A 94 26.26 -0.07 9.62
CA VAL A 94 25.52 -1.26 9.20
C VAL A 94 25.45 -2.22 10.37
N SER A 95 24.23 -2.63 10.72
CA SER A 95 23.90 -3.52 11.84
C SER A 95 22.84 -4.54 11.38
N ILE A 96 23.17 -5.30 10.34
CA ILE A 96 22.29 -6.35 9.77
C ILE A 96 22.63 -7.70 10.40
N GLY A 97 21.60 -8.40 10.89
CA GLY A 97 21.67 -9.78 11.37
C GLY A 97 21.12 -10.79 10.37
N ALA A 98 21.24 -12.08 10.71
CA ALA A 98 20.55 -13.15 10.00
C ALA A 98 19.08 -13.25 10.46
N GLN A 99 18.19 -13.70 9.56
CA GLN A 99 16.79 -13.94 9.93
C GLN A 99 16.65 -15.03 11.00
N SER A 100 15.68 -14.88 11.90
CA SER A 100 15.38 -15.90 12.93
C SER A 100 15.01 -17.25 12.30
N PRO A 101 15.65 -18.36 12.69
CA PRO A 101 15.28 -19.71 12.25
C PRO A 101 13.82 -20.07 12.57
N ASP A 102 13.27 -19.56 13.67
CA ASP A 102 11.88 -19.81 14.09
C ASP A 102 10.85 -19.15 13.16
N ILE A 103 11.23 -18.03 12.53
CA ILE A 103 10.42 -17.36 11.51
C ILE A 103 10.59 -18.10 10.18
N ALA A 104 11.83 -18.45 9.81
CA ALA A 104 12.13 -19.13 8.55
C ALA A 104 11.32 -20.44 8.40
N GLN A 105 11.27 -21.29 9.43
CA GLN A 105 10.51 -22.55 9.38
C GLN A 105 9.01 -22.39 9.05
N GLY A 106 8.39 -21.27 9.46
CA GLY A 106 6.96 -21.04 9.25
C GLY A 106 6.65 -20.48 7.87
N VAL A 107 7.62 -19.77 7.28
CA VAL A 107 7.52 -19.19 5.94
C VAL A 107 7.89 -20.20 4.86
N ASP A 108 8.95 -20.99 5.10
CA ASP A 108 9.48 -21.98 4.16
C ASP A 108 8.60 -23.23 4.07
N THR A 109 7.80 -23.51 5.10
CA THR A 109 6.79 -24.57 5.05
C THR A 109 5.52 -24.12 5.77
N ALA A 110 4.48 -23.81 4.99
CA ALA A 110 3.21 -23.33 5.53
C ALA A 110 2.56 -24.35 6.47
N HIS A 111 1.62 -23.88 7.28
CA HIS A 111 0.85 -24.68 8.22
C HIS A 111 0.11 -25.81 7.51
N GLU A 112 -0.49 -25.53 6.36
CA GLU A 112 -1.21 -26.49 5.51
C GLU A 112 -0.30 -27.65 5.09
N ALA A 113 0.91 -27.37 4.62
CA ALA A 113 1.89 -28.40 4.28
C ALA A 113 2.38 -29.18 5.51
N ARG A 114 2.58 -28.50 6.65
CA ARG A 114 3.07 -29.13 7.90
C ARG A 114 2.05 -30.03 8.59
N VAL A 115 0.77 -29.66 8.58
CA VAL A 115 -0.28 -30.30 9.40
C VAL A 115 -1.23 -31.12 8.54
N GLU A 116 -1.58 -30.64 7.35
CA GLU A 116 -2.59 -31.27 6.50
C GLU A 116 -1.96 -32.13 5.40
N GLY A 117 -0.63 -32.09 5.23
CA GLY A 117 0.09 -32.86 4.23
C GLY A 117 -0.18 -32.38 2.81
N ALA A 118 -0.50 -31.10 2.63
CA ALA A 118 -0.74 -30.51 1.32
C ALA A 118 0.53 -30.59 0.44
N GLU A 119 0.42 -31.23 -0.73
CA GLU A 119 1.50 -31.35 -1.73
C GLU A 119 1.52 -30.19 -2.76
N ASP A 120 0.63 -29.20 -2.63
CA ASP A 120 0.58 -28.04 -3.53
C ASP A 120 1.76 -27.09 -3.27
N GLU A 121 2.64 -26.91 -4.26
CA GLU A 121 3.78 -25.99 -4.21
C GLU A 121 3.38 -24.57 -3.81
N LEU A 122 2.19 -24.10 -4.18
CA LEU A 122 1.70 -22.76 -3.82
C LEU A 122 1.19 -22.66 -2.38
N ALA A 123 0.77 -23.79 -1.81
CA ALA A 123 0.44 -23.92 -0.40
C ALA A 123 1.68 -24.14 0.48
N SER A 124 2.87 -24.35 -0.10
CA SER A 124 4.09 -24.60 0.66
C SER A 124 4.67 -23.35 1.34
N GLN A 125 4.37 -22.14 0.83
CA GLN A 125 4.86 -20.89 1.41
C GLN A 125 3.79 -20.20 2.25
N GLY A 126 4.05 -20.10 3.56
CA GLY A 126 3.18 -19.36 4.48
C GLY A 126 3.40 -17.85 4.41
N ALA A 127 2.47 -17.07 4.96
CA ALA A 127 2.66 -15.65 5.16
C ALA A 127 3.84 -15.36 6.10
N GLY A 128 4.68 -14.37 5.72
CA GLY A 128 5.86 -13.94 6.48
C GLY A 128 5.59 -13.40 7.87
N ASP A 129 4.38 -12.86 8.08
CA ASP A 129 3.87 -12.32 9.34
C ASP A 129 2.33 -12.38 9.29
N GLN A 130 1.69 -12.14 10.42
CA GLN A 130 0.27 -11.78 10.44
C GLN A 130 0.08 -10.37 9.87
N GLY A 131 -1.09 -10.09 9.31
CA GLY A 131 -1.42 -8.72 8.93
C GLY A 131 -2.71 -8.62 8.15
N LEU A 132 -3.11 -7.38 7.92
CA LEU A 132 -4.25 -7.02 7.07
C LEU A 132 -3.79 -5.99 6.05
N MET A 133 -4.22 -6.11 4.81
CA MET A 133 -3.78 -5.27 3.69
C MET A 133 -5.01 -4.79 2.93
N PHE A 134 -4.94 -3.57 2.43
CA PHE A 134 -6.02 -2.94 1.68
C PHE A 134 -5.56 -2.55 0.28
N GLY A 135 -6.48 -2.71 -0.67
CA GLY A 135 -6.36 -2.28 -2.05
C GLY A 135 -7.48 -1.35 -2.41
N TYR A 136 -7.22 -0.38 -3.28
CA TYR A 136 -8.22 0.59 -3.68
C TYR A 136 -8.07 1.02 -5.13
N ALA A 137 -9.21 1.25 -5.78
CA ALA A 137 -9.28 1.90 -7.09
C ALA A 137 -10.58 2.71 -7.22
N CYS A 138 -10.53 3.77 -8.04
CA CYS A 138 -11.70 4.55 -8.44
C CYS A 138 -11.52 5.13 -9.84
N ASP A 139 -12.61 5.56 -10.49
CA ASP A 139 -12.60 6.18 -11.82
C ASP A 139 -12.29 7.69 -11.84
N ASP A 140 -11.84 8.26 -10.71
CA ASP A 140 -11.44 9.67 -10.58
C ASP A 140 -10.32 10.11 -11.55
N THR A 141 -9.42 9.19 -11.93
CA THR A 141 -8.24 9.43 -12.78
C THR A 141 -8.01 8.28 -13.76
N ALA A 142 -7.25 8.51 -14.83
CA ALA A 142 -6.96 7.50 -15.85
C ALA A 142 -6.21 6.27 -15.26
N GLU A 143 -5.30 6.51 -14.31
CA GLU A 143 -4.59 5.47 -13.57
C GLU A 143 -5.43 4.75 -12.51
N LEU A 144 -6.73 5.05 -12.42
CA LEU A 144 -7.68 4.50 -11.46
C LEU A 144 -7.31 4.76 -9.99
N MET A 145 -6.79 5.96 -9.70
CA MET A 145 -6.42 6.43 -8.36
C MET A 145 -7.32 7.57 -7.88
N PRO A 146 -7.43 7.79 -6.56
CA PRO A 146 -8.10 8.98 -6.03
C PRO A 146 -7.40 10.25 -6.51
N LEU A 147 -8.17 11.19 -7.07
CA LEU A 147 -7.61 12.43 -7.63
C LEU A 147 -6.71 13.22 -6.67
N PRO A 148 -7.03 13.38 -5.36
CA PRO A 148 -6.20 14.17 -4.45
C PRO A 148 -4.77 13.65 -4.34
N ILE A 149 -4.59 12.33 -4.21
CA ILE A 149 -3.26 11.73 -3.99
C ILE A 149 -2.48 11.65 -5.30
N ALA A 150 -3.17 11.35 -6.41
CA ALA A 150 -2.60 11.41 -7.74
C ALA A 150 -2.02 12.80 -8.03
N LEU A 151 -2.78 13.86 -7.75
CA LEU A 151 -2.34 15.24 -7.93
C LEU A 151 -1.17 15.59 -6.98
N ALA A 152 -1.24 15.22 -5.70
CA ALA A 152 -0.14 15.47 -4.76
C ALA A 152 1.16 14.78 -5.22
N HIS A 153 1.12 13.53 -5.68
CA HIS A 153 2.30 12.84 -6.23
C HIS A 153 2.84 13.50 -7.49
N ARG A 154 1.97 13.89 -8.43
CA ARG A 154 2.39 14.57 -9.66
C ARG A 154 3.09 15.89 -9.35
N LEU A 155 2.59 16.67 -8.40
CA LEU A 155 3.23 17.90 -7.95
C LEU A 155 4.60 17.64 -7.30
N SER A 156 4.71 16.66 -6.40
CA SER A 156 6.00 16.38 -5.76
C SER A 156 7.03 15.78 -6.73
N ARG A 157 6.59 14.97 -7.70
CA ARG A 157 7.44 14.49 -8.79
C ARG A 157 7.90 15.64 -9.69
N ARG A 158 6.99 16.55 -10.05
CA ARG A 158 7.31 17.70 -10.89
C ARG A 158 8.30 18.66 -10.22
N LEU A 159 8.21 18.86 -8.91
CA LEU A 159 9.23 19.61 -8.13
C LEU A 159 10.63 19.01 -8.28
N THR A 160 10.73 17.68 -8.23
CA THR A 160 12.00 16.98 -8.46
C THR A 160 12.49 17.15 -9.90
N GLU A 161 11.61 16.99 -10.88
CA GLU A 161 11.95 17.12 -12.31
C GLU A 161 12.55 18.49 -12.62
N VAL A 162 11.86 19.58 -12.27
CA VAL A 162 12.32 20.95 -12.56
C VAL A 162 13.60 21.34 -11.81
N ARG A 163 13.86 20.66 -10.68
CA ARG A 163 15.14 20.78 -9.96
C ARG A 163 16.25 20.05 -10.70
N LYS A 164 16.02 18.79 -11.12
CA LYS A 164 17.04 17.95 -11.74
C LYS A 164 17.38 18.38 -13.17
N ASP A 165 16.40 18.89 -13.92
CA ASP A 165 16.61 19.37 -15.30
C ASP A 165 17.16 20.82 -15.37
N GLY A 166 17.21 21.51 -14.23
CA GLY A 166 17.74 22.87 -14.12
C GLY A 166 16.77 23.99 -14.47
N THR A 167 15.49 23.69 -14.73
CA THR A 167 14.44 24.70 -14.96
C THR A 167 14.29 25.65 -13.77
N VAL A 168 14.31 25.10 -12.55
CA VAL A 168 14.30 25.87 -11.29
C VAL A 168 15.54 25.48 -10.46
N PRO A 169 16.73 26.00 -10.81
CA PRO A 169 18.01 25.44 -10.38
C PRO A 169 18.37 25.72 -8.91
N TYR A 170 17.65 26.63 -8.26
CA TYR A 170 17.86 26.97 -6.85
C TYR A 170 17.07 26.06 -5.89
N LEU A 171 16.19 25.20 -6.40
CA LEU A 171 15.49 24.21 -5.56
C LEU A 171 16.49 23.19 -5.03
N ARG A 172 16.22 22.72 -3.80
CA ARG A 172 16.97 21.67 -3.13
C ARG A 172 16.09 20.43 -2.96
N PRO A 173 16.65 19.27 -2.59
CA PRO A 173 15.92 18.01 -2.72
C PRO A 173 14.65 17.88 -1.88
N ASP A 174 14.55 18.48 -0.69
CA ASP A 174 13.39 18.33 0.19
C ASP A 174 12.19 19.19 -0.25
N GLY A 175 11.02 18.57 -0.37
CA GLY A 175 9.78 19.20 -0.79
C GLY A 175 8.55 18.44 -0.35
N LYS A 176 7.46 19.18 -0.11
CA LYS A 176 6.18 18.68 0.39
C LYS A 176 5.07 19.35 -0.41
N THR A 177 4.03 18.58 -0.74
CA THR A 177 2.88 19.07 -1.50
C THR A 177 1.60 18.60 -0.84
N GLN A 178 0.62 19.47 -0.69
CA GLN A 178 -0.69 19.13 -0.14
C GLN A 178 -1.78 19.69 -1.05
N VAL A 179 -2.83 18.89 -1.25
CA VAL A 179 -3.92 19.19 -2.18
C VAL A 179 -5.24 19.00 -1.45
N THR A 180 -6.12 19.99 -1.55
CA THR A 180 -7.50 19.92 -1.06
C THR A 180 -8.46 20.00 -2.23
N ILE A 181 -9.30 18.98 -2.38
CA ILE A 181 -10.32 18.86 -3.42
C ILE A 181 -11.71 18.95 -2.78
N GLU A 182 -12.59 19.73 -3.41
CA GLU A 182 -14.01 19.73 -3.11
C GLU A 182 -14.72 18.60 -3.85
N TYR A 183 -15.55 17.87 -3.12
CA TYR A 183 -16.34 16.74 -3.60
C TYR A 183 -17.85 17.02 -3.51
N ASP A 184 -18.57 16.61 -4.56
CA ASP A 184 -20.03 16.52 -4.61
C ASP A 184 -20.45 15.04 -4.55
N GLY A 185 -20.80 14.59 -3.34
CA GLY A 185 -20.86 13.16 -3.04
C GLY A 185 -19.46 12.55 -3.15
N ASP A 186 -19.31 11.59 -4.06
CA ASP A 186 -18.04 10.90 -4.34
C ASP A 186 -17.29 11.47 -5.55
N ARG A 187 -17.88 12.44 -6.26
CA ARG A 187 -17.28 13.02 -7.46
C ARG A 187 -16.41 14.24 -7.11
N PRO A 188 -15.13 14.28 -7.50
CA PRO A 188 -14.32 15.48 -7.37
C PRO A 188 -14.85 16.59 -8.31
N VAL A 189 -14.97 17.82 -7.81
CA VAL A 189 -15.56 18.93 -8.58
C VAL A 189 -14.70 20.18 -8.67
N ARG A 190 -13.95 20.54 -7.63
CA ARG A 190 -13.12 21.76 -7.62
C ARG A 190 -11.80 21.55 -6.89
N LEU A 191 -10.70 22.09 -7.41
CA LEU A 191 -9.46 22.27 -6.68
C LEU A 191 -9.59 23.47 -5.75
N ASP A 192 -9.58 23.25 -4.44
CA ASP A 192 -9.75 24.31 -3.45
C ASP A 192 -8.42 24.98 -3.09
N THR A 193 -7.45 24.17 -2.63
CA THR A 193 -6.18 24.67 -2.11
C THR A 193 -5.03 23.75 -2.52
N VAL A 194 -3.92 24.36 -2.94
CA VAL A 194 -2.61 23.71 -3.14
C VAL A 194 -1.61 24.35 -2.19
N VAL A 195 -0.90 23.52 -1.41
CA VAL A 195 0.25 23.93 -0.60
C VAL A 195 1.49 23.29 -1.18
N VAL A 196 2.54 24.09 -1.39
CA VAL A 196 3.87 23.61 -1.78
C VAL A 196 4.88 24.19 -0.81
N SER A 197 5.60 23.33 -0.11
CA SER A 197 6.75 23.71 0.70
C SER A 197 7.99 23.09 0.07
N SER A 198 8.89 23.89 -0.48
CA SER A 198 10.10 23.38 -1.13
C SER A 198 11.35 24.03 -0.56
N GLN A 199 12.35 23.19 -0.29
CA GLN A 199 13.67 23.59 0.14
C GLN A 199 14.35 24.35 -1.00
N HIS A 200 15.07 25.42 -0.68
CA HIS A 200 15.72 26.27 -1.67
C HIS A 200 17.07 26.78 -1.18
N ALA A 201 17.88 27.27 -2.12
CA ALA A 201 19.10 28.01 -1.80
C ALA A 201 18.81 29.25 -0.94
N ALA A 202 19.83 29.75 -0.24
CA ALA A 202 19.72 31.00 0.52
C ALA A 202 19.41 32.19 -0.40
N ASP A 203 18.88 33.25 0.19
CA ASP A 203 18.62 34.55 -0.46
C ASP A 203 17.59 34.52 -1.61
N ILE A 204 16.77 33.47 -1.68
CA ILE A 204 15.64 33.39 -2.62
C ILE A 204 14.42 34.12 -2.05
N SER A 205 13.82 35.01 -2.84
CA SER A 205 12.57 35.67 -2.48
C SER A 205 11.40 34.69 -2.64
N VAL A 206 10.73 34.36 -1.52
CA VAL A 206 9.56 33.47 -1.55
C VAL A 206 8.45 34.05 -2.42
N GLU A 207 8.13 35.33 -2.27
CA GLU A 207 7.05 35.99 -3.01
C GLU A 207 7.46 36.35 -4.45
N GLY A 208 8.68 36.85 -4.64
CA GLY A 208 9.11 37.44 -5.91
C GLY A 208 9.72 36.45 -6.91
N LEU A 209 10.09 35.24 -6.47
CA LEU A 209 10.76 34.25 -7.32
C LEU A 209 10.20 32.84 -7.10
N LEU A 210 10.26 32.32 -5.88
CA LEU A 210 9.83 30.93 -5.61
C LEU A 210 8.35 30.71 -5.92
N THR A 211 7.47 31.62 -5.49
CA THR A 211 6.02 31.48 -5.70
C THR A 211 5.64 31.52 -7.19
N PRO A 212 6.12 32.50 -7.99
CA PRO A 212 5.94 32.48 -9.44
C PRO A 212 6.43 31.20 -10.11
N ASP A 213 7.66 30.76 -9.82
CA ASP A 213 8.25 29.59 -10.47
C ASP A 213 7.53 28.30 -10.10
N VAL A 214 7.14 28.13 -8.83
CA VAL A 214 6.32 26.97 -8.40
C VAL A 214 4.94 27.01 -9.05
N ARG A 215 4.32 28.18 -9.18
CA ARG A 215 3.04 28.30 -9.87
C ARG A 215 3.15 27.85 -11.32
N GLU A 216 4.07 28.44 -12.07
CA GLU A 216 4.21 28.24 -13.52
C GLU A 216 4.74 26.83 -13.85
N TYR A 217 5.92 26.48 -13.32
CA TYR A 217 6.65 25.30 -13.76
C TYR A 217 6.20 24.00 -13.08
N VAL A 218 5.47 24.11 -11.96
CA VAL A 218 5.00 22.95 -11.19
C VAL A 218 3.48 22.83 -11.22
N VAL A 219 2.77 23.80 -10.63
CA VAL A 219 1.32 23.64 -10.41
C VAL A 219 0.54 23.74 -11.71
N GLU A 220 0.69 24.82 -12.47
CA GLU A 220 -0.02 25.04 -13.73
C GLU A 220 0.37 24.00 -14.79
N HIS A 221 1.64 23.57 -14.80
CA HIS A 221 2.09 22.45 -15.63
C HIS A 221 1.30 21.16 -15.35
N VAL A 222 1.19 20.75 -14.09
CA VAL A 222 0.47 19.52 -13.70
C VAL A 222 -1.03 19.66 -13.92
N LEU A 223 -1.62 20.82 -13.64
CA LEU A 223 -3.04 21.07 -13.90
C LEU A 223 -3.38 21.01 -15.39
N LYS A 224 -2.50 21.51 -16.26
CA LYS A 224 -2.64 21.40 -17.70
C LYS A 224 -2.64 19.93 -18.15
N GLN A 225 -1.74 19.10 -17.62
CA GLN A 225 -1.72 17.66 -17.91
C GLN A 225 -3.00 16.96 -17.50
N LEU A 226 -3.56 17.27 -16.31
CA LEU A 226 -4.84 16.70 -15.87
C LEU A 226 -5.99 17.03 -16.83
N VAL A 227 -6.03 18.26 -17.35
CA VAL A 227 -7.05 18.67 -18.34
C VAL A 227 -6.85 17.93 -19.66
N GLU A 228 -5.61 17.76 -20.12
CA GLU A 228 -5.28 17.00 -21.35
C GLU A 228 -5.67 15.52 -21.24
N GLU A 229 -5.60 14.94 -20.04
CA GLU A 229 -6.05 13.58 -19.72
C GLU A 229 -7.58 13.46 -19.60
N GLY A 230 -8.32 14.57 -19.71
CA GLY A 230 -9.78 14.59 -19.66
C GLY A 230 -10.37 14.61 -18.25
N VAL A 231 -9.58 14.91 -17.22
CA VAL A 231 -10.08 15.06 -15.84
C VAL A 231 -10.87 16.37 -15.74
N SER A 232 -12.19 16.24 -15.54
CA SER A 232 -13.09 17.39 -15.38
C SER A 232 -13.04 17.93 -13.95
N LEU A 233 -12.19 18.92 -13.69
CA LEU A 233 -12.06 19.59 -12.40
C LEU A 233 -12.06 21.11 -12.58
N GLU A 234 -12.90 21.83 -11.84
CA GLU A 234 -12.81 23.30 -11.76
C GLU A 234 -11.51 23.66 -11.02
N SER A 235 -10.54 24.21 -11.73
CA SER A 235 -9.23 24.55 -11.18
C SER A 235 -8.89 26.03 -11.24
N ASP A 236 -9.78 26.87 -11.79
CA ASP A 236 -9.60 28.32 -11.77
C ASP A 236 -9.76 28.89 -10.36
N GLY A 237 -8.92 29.85 -9.99
CA GLY A 237 -9.04 30.57 -8.72
C GLY A 237 -8.68 29.77 -7.46
N TYR A 238 -8.06 28.60 -7.59
CA TYR A 238 -7.54 27.83 -6.46
C TYR A 238 -6.60 28.66 -5.58
N ARG A 239 -6.61 28.39 -4.26
CA ARG A 239 -5.68 29.03 -3.32
C ARG A 239 -4.32 28.35 -3.39
N LEU A 240 -3.29 29.08 -3.79
CA LEU A 240 -1.90 28.60 -3.78
C LEU A 240 -1.15 29.15 -2.57
N LEU A 241 -0.60 28.27 -1.74
CA LEU A 241 0.26 28.60 -0.59
C LEU A 241 1.65 28.02 -0.84
N VAL A 242 2.62 28.88 -1.21
CA VAL A 242 4.01 28.47 -1.40
C VAL A 242 4.83 28.89 -0.17
N ASN A 243 5.48 27.91 0.46
CA ASN A 243 6.30 28.07 1.65
C ASN A 243 5.63 28.98 2.71
N PRO A 244 4.44 28.62 3.23
CA PRO A 244 3.66 29.48 4.12
C PRO A 244 4.36 29.81 5.45
N THR A 245 5.40 29.07 5.83
CA THR A 245 6.25 29.34 7.00
C THR A 245 7.42 30.29 6.69
N GLY A 246 7.52 30.80 5.46
CA GLY A 246 8.64 31.61 5.00
C GLY A 246 9.80 30.77 4.46
N ARG A 247 11.02 31.12 4.83
CA ARG A 247 12.23 30.48 4.28
C ARG A 247 12.34 29.01 4.67
N PHE A 248 12.82 28.18 3.74
CA PHE A 248 13.08 26.76 3.94
C PHE A 248 14.45 26.41 3.34
N GLU A 249 15.52 26.90 3.96
CA GLU A 249 16.88 26.74 3.44
C GLU A 249 17.55 25.45 3.97
N VAL A 250 17.27 25.11 5.24
CA VAL A 250 17.72 23.88 5.93
C VAL A 250 16.62 22.84 5.82
N GLY A 251 16.92 21.71 5.17
CA GLY A 251 15.99 20.60 4.96
C GLY A 251 16.71 19.26 4.95
N GLY A 252 16.01 18.20 4.58
CA GLY A 252 16.56 16.85 4.58
C GLY A 252 16.97 16.38 5.99
N PRO A 253 17.95 15.47 6.08
CA PRO A 253 18.42 14.90 7.36
C PRO A 253 18.98 15.89 8.39
N MET A 254 19.33 17.12 7.98
CA MET A 254 19.74 18.18 8.91
C MET A 254 18.55 18.92 9.50
N GLY A 255 17.43 18.97 8.79
CA GLY A 255 16.18 19.55 9.29
C GLY A 255 15.44 18.56 10.18
N ASP A 256 15.22 17.35 9.69
CA ASP A 256 14.39 16.33 10.33
C ASP A 256 15.05 14.94 10.22
N ALA A 257 14.84 14.08 11.22
CA ALA A 257 15.21 12.66 11.12
C ALA A 257 14.25 11.92 10.18
N GLY A 258 14.74 10.88 9.49
CA GLY A 258 13.95 10.04 8.61
C GLY A 258 14.04 8.56 8.99
N LEU A 259 12.93 7.83 8.84
CA LEU A 259 12.87 6.39 9.05
C LEU A 259 12.06 5.71 7.95
N THR A 260 12.50 4.52 7.54
CA THR A 260 11.75 3.65 6.62
C THR A 260 10.33 3.42 7.13
N GLY A 261 9.35 3.43 6.22
CA GLY A 261 7.96 3.11 6.55
C GLY A 261 7.21 4.20 7.32
N ARG A 262 7.70 5.44 7.37
CA ARG A 262 6.99 6.56 8.03
C ARG A 262 6.06 7.35 7.12
N LYS A 263 5.91 6.92 5.86
CA LYS A 263 5.10 7.57 4.83
C LYS A 263 4.06 6.66 4.19
N ILE A 264 3.61 5.62 4.89
CA ILE A 264 2.66 4.60 4.40
C ILE A 264 1.35 5.13 3.79
N ILE A 265 0.82 6.26 4.27
CA ILE A 265 -0.39 6.87 3.68
C ILE A 265 -0.08 7.59 2.36
N ILE A 266 1.11 8.20 2.27
CA ILE A 266 1.63 8.77 1.02
C ILE A 266 1.93 7.64 0.03
N ASP A 267 2.44 6.49 0.50
CA ASP A 267 2.74 5.36 -0.38
C ASP A 267 1.55 4.70 -1.02
N THR A 268 0.35 4.91 -0.45
CA THR A 268 -0.87 4.22 -0.82
C THR A 268 -1.89 5.17 -1.43
N TYR A 269 -2.96 5.48 -0.69
CA TYR A 269 -4.17 6.11 -1.24
C TYR A 269 -4.45 7.48 -0.62
N GLY A 270 -3.47 8.07 0.06
CA GLY A 270 -3.57 9.42 0.60
C GLY A 270 -4.71 9.60 1.61
N GLY A 271 -5.08 8.53 2.31
CA GLY A 271 -6.17 8.52 3.29
C GLY A 271 -7.57 8.33 2.69
N MET A 272 -7.70 8.14 1.36
CA MET A 272 -9.00 7.84 0.73
C MET A 272 -9.51 6.45 1.08
N ALA A 273 -8.58 5.52 1.30
CA ALA A 273 -8.83 4.13 1.64
C ALA A 273 -8.23 3.77 3.00
N ARG A 274 -8.72 2.68 3.59
CA ARG A 274 -8.18 2.13 4.84
C ARG A 274 -6.73 1.64 4.62
N HIS A 275 -5.96 1.58 5.70
CA HIS A 275 -4.58 1.12 5.68
C HIS A 275 -4.33 0.09 6.78
N GLY A 276 -3.55 -0.94 6.46
CA GLY A 276 -3.31 -2.07 7.37
C GLY A 276 -2.21 -1.88 8.41
N GLY A 277 -1.34 -0.91 8.18
CA GLY A 277 -0.24 -0.53 9.08
C GLY A 277 1.13 -1.01 8.62
N GLY A 278 1.20 -2.03 7.77
CA GLY A 278 2.46 -2.54 7.21
C GLY A 278 3.13 -1.55 6.26
N ALA A 279 4.41 -1.28 6.48
CA ALA A 279 5.26 -0.55 5.54
C ALA A 279 5.74 -1.44 4.39
N PHE A 280 6.19 -0.83 3.29
CA PHE A 280 6.62 -1.55 2.08
C PHE A 280 8.14 -1.64 1.93
N SER A 281 8.84 -0.51 1.97
CA SER A 281 10.26 -0.43 1.63
C SER A 281 11.16 -1.31 2.50
N GLY A 282 12.19 -1.89 1.89
CA GLY A 282 13.14 -2.78 2.57
C GLY A 282 12.65 -4.21 2.78
N LYS A 283 11.44 -4.56 2.33
CA LYS A 283 10.86 -5.90 2.50
C LYS A 283 10.83 -6.68 1.20
N ASP A 284 11.32 -7.92 1.23
CA ASP A 284 11.17 -8.83 0.09
C ASP A 284 9.71 -9.31 -0.09
N PRO A 285 9.36 -9.89 -1.25
CA PRO A 285 7.97 -10.24 -1.58
C PRO A 285 7.32 -11.28 -0.67
N SER A 286 8.07 -12.01 0.16
CA SER A 286 7.48 -12.93 1.12
C SER A 286 6.78 -12.23 2.28
N LYS A 287 7.05 -10.93 2.48
CA LYS A 287 6.37 -10.11 3.49
C LYS A 287 5.06 -9.63 2.89
N VAL A 288 3.97 -10.22 3.38
CA VAL A 288 2.61 -9.95 2.88
C VAL A 288 2.20 -8.49 3.00
N ASP A 289 2.81 -7.71 3.91
CA ASP A 289 2.63 -6.25 3.98
C ASP A 289 2.80 -5.58 2.62
N ARG A 290 3.80 -6.01 1.83
CA ARG A 290 4.08 -5.47 0.51
C ARG A 290 3.35 -6.24 -0.58
N SER A 291 3.58 -7.55 -0.66
CA SER A 291 3.06 -8.35 -1.78
C SER A 291 1.54 -8.43 -1.79
N ALA A 292 0.90 -8.60 -0.63
CA ALA A 292 -0.55 -8.62 -0.58
C ALA A 292 -1.18 -7.24 -0.75
N ALA A 293 -0.54 -6.15 -0.29
CA ALA A 293 -1.01 -4.80 -0.61
C ALA A 293 -0.97 -4.52 -2.12
N TYR A 294 0.09 -4.95 -2.80
CA TYR A 294 0.20 -4.87 -4.27
C TYR A 294 -0.87 -5.72 -4.95
N ALA A 295 -1.10 -6.95 -4.46
CA ALA A 295 -2.18 -7.80 -4.97
C ALA A 295 -3.55 -7.16 -4.77
N MET A 296 -3.82 -6.53 -3.63
CA MET A 296 -5.10 -5.87 -3.39
C MET A 296 -5.30 -4.67 -4.30
N ARG A 297 -4.24 -3.89 -4.57
CA ARG A 297 -4.28 -2.85 -5.62
C ARG A 297 -4.65 -3.46 -6.97
N TRP A 298 -3.97 -4.55 -7.36
CA TRP A 298 -4.21 -5.24 -8.63
C TRP A 298 -5.66 -5.74 -8.75
N VAL A 299 -6.20 -6.35 -7.70
CA VAL A 299 -7.60 -6.79 -7.64
C VAL A 299 -8.56 -5.60 -7.78
N ALA A 300 -8.43 -4.58 -6.93
CA ALA A 300 -9.33 -3.43 -6.93
C ALA A 300 -9.31 -2.69 -8.28
N LYS A 301 -8.11 -2.50 -8.86
CA LYS A 301 -7.91 -1.87 -10.17
C LYS A 301 -8.60 -2.67 -11.27
N ASN A 302 -8.47 -4.00 -11.28
CA ASN A 302 -9.14 -4.85 -12.26
C ASN A 302 -10.66 -4.86 -12.10
N VAL A 303 -11.19 -4.79 -10.87
CA VAL A 303 -12.65 -4.68 -10.63
C VAL A 303 -13.21 -3.39 -11.23
N VAL A 304 -12.54 -2.24 -11.00
CA VAL A 304 -12.97 -0.94 -11.55
C VAL A 304 -12.78 -0.91 -13.07
N ALA A 305 -11.63 -1.36 -13.59
CA ALA A 305 -11.37 -1.45 -15.03
C ALA A 305 -12.34 -2.38 -15.76
N ALA A 306 -12.86 -3.40 -15.09
CA ALA A 306 -13.88 -4.29 -15.63
C ALA A 306 -15.28 -3.66 -15.71
N GLY A 307 -15.47 -2.47 -15.14
CA GLY A 307 -16.77 -1.81 -15.04
C GLY A 307 -17.71 -2.49 -14.05
N LEU A 308 -17.18 -3.30 -13.13
CA LEU A 308 -17.97 -3.96 -12.08
C LEU A 308 -18.30 -3.01 -10.93
N ALA A 309 -17.54 -1.93 -10.76
CA ALA A 309 -17.80 -0.84 -9.82
C ALA A 309 -17.10 0.44 -10.31
N LYS A 310 -17.55 1.61 -9.82
CA LYS A 310 -16.80 2.87 -10.03
C LYS A 310 -15.70 3.07 -9.00
N ARG A 311 -15.91 2.55 -7.78
CA ARG A 311 -14.96 2.58 -6.66
C ARG A 311 -14.98 1.22 -5.99
N CYS A 312 -13.81 0.70 -5.65
CA CYS A 312 -13.66 -0.60 -5.02
C CYS A 312 -12.55 -0.55 -3.97
N GLU A 313 -12.87 -0.95 -2.75
CA GLU A 313 -11.88 -1.28 -1.72
C GLU A 313 -11.90 -2.79 -1.48
N VAL A 314 -10.71 -3.39 -1.38
CA VAL A 314 -10.56 -4.82 -1.09
C VAL A 314 -9.63 -4.97 0.11
N GLN A 315 -10.01 -5.81 1.06
CA GLN A 315 -9.19 -6.20 2.19
C GLN A 315 -8.84 -7.67 2.13
N VAL A 316 -7.60 -8.01 2.43
CA VAL A 316 -7.16 -9.38 2.73
C VAL A 316 -6.46 -9.40 4.08
N ALA A 317 -6.55 -10.54 4.78
CA ALA A 317 -5.81 -10.75 6.02
C ALA A 317 -5.14 -12.12 6.05
N TYR A 318 -3.98 -12.22 6.70
CA TYR A 318 -3.21 -13.46 6.85
C TYR A 318 -2.88 -13.74 8.32
N ALA A 319 -2.78 -15.02 8.64
CA ALA A 319 -2.13 -15.49 9.86
C ALA A 319 -0.70 -15.94 9.51
N ILE A 320 0.24 -15.67 10.41
CA ILE A 320 1.64 -16.04 10.22
C ILE A 320 1.80 -17.54 9.91
N GLY A 321 2.56 -17.85 8.87
CA GLY A 321 2.82 -19.23 8.45
C GLY A 321 1.64 -19.96 7.80
N LYS A 322 0.50 -19.30 7.55
CA LYS A 322 -0.62 -19.86 6.77
C LYS A 322 -0.56 -19.33 5.33
N ALA A 323 -0.80 -20.20 4.33
CA ALA A 323 -0.80 -19.79 2.93
C ALA A 323 -2.15 -19.15 2.55
N GLU A 324 -3.27 -19.77 2.92
CA GLU A 324 -4.61 -19.27 2.63
C GLU A 324 -4.95 -18.04 3.48
N PRO A 325 -5.50 -16.96 2.89
CA PRO A 325 -6.02 -15.83 3.65
C PRO A 325 -7.01 -16.26 4.74
N VAL A 326 -7.01 -15.56 5.87
CA VAL A 326 -8.02 -15.75 6.91
C VAL A 326 -9.32 -15.00 6.61
N GLY A 327 -9.27 -14.02 5.72
CA GLY A 327 -10.43 -13.27 5.27
C GLY A 327 -10.16 -12.48 3.99
N LEU A 328 -11.22 -12.32 3.20
CA LEU A 328 -11.31 -11.44 2.04
C LEU A 328 -12.61 -10.63 2.18
N PHE A 329 -12.53 -9.32 1.95
CA PHE A 329 -13.68 -8.42 1.99
C PHE A 329 -13.61 -7.46 0.80
N VAL A 330 -14.74 -7.26 0.12
CA VAL A 330 -14.90 -6.33 -1.01
C VAL A 330 -16.00 -5.33 -0.68
N GLU A 331 -15.74 -4.03 -0.88
CA GLU A 331 -16.70 -2.95 -0.69
C GLU A 331 -16.71 -2.03 -1.92
N THR A 332 -17.87 -1.87 -2.56
CA THR A 332 -18.01 -0.98 -3.74
C THR A 332 -18.65 0.37 -3.42
N PHE A 333 -18.94 0.64 -2.15
CA PHE A 333 -19.55 1.89 -1.67
C PHE A 333 -20.86 2.23 -2.39
N GLY A 334 -21.63 1.22 -2.78
CA GLY A 334 -22.89 1.39 -3.53
C GLY A 334 -22.71 1.74 -5.01
N THR A 335 -21.48 1.63 -5.55
CA THR A 335 -21.18 1.90 -6.96
C THR A 335 -21.07 0.63 -7.82
N GLY A 336 -21.24 -0.55 -7.21
CA GLY A 336 -21.19 -1.83 -7.90
C GLY A 336 -22.32 -2.01 -8.92
N ALA A 337 -21.98 -2.58 -10.08
CA ALA A 337 -22.94 -3.05 -11.07
C ALA A 337 -23.64 -4.36 -10.64
N LEU A 338 -23.04 -5.05 -9.66
CA LEU A 338 -23.51 -6.28 -9.03
C LEU A 338 -23.38 -6.14 -7.50
N PRO A 339 -24.07 -6.98 -6.70
CA PRO A 339 -23.85 -7.03 -5.26
C PRO A 339 -22.39 -7.33 -4.91
N ASP A 340 -21.90 -6.73 -3.81
CA ASP A 340 -20.51 -6.87 -3.37
C ASP A 340 -20.13 -8.34 -3.14
N GLU A 341 -21.06 -9.17 -2.65
CA GLU A 341 -20.84 -10.61 -2.46
C GLU A 341 -20.54 -11.31 -3.79
N ARG A 342 -21.22 -10.91 -4.88
CA ARG A 342 -21.00 -11.52 -6.19
C ARG A 342 -19.65 -11.13 -6.77
N ILE A 343 -19.23 -9.88 -6.55
CA ILE A 343 -17.92 -9.39 -6.97
C ILE A 343 -16.83 -10.12 -6.16
N GLN A 344 -17.03 -10.30 -4.86
CA GLN A 344 -16.13 -11.06 -4.00
C GLN A 344 -15.95 -12.51 -4.45
N GLU A 345 -17.05 -13.22 -4.77
CA GLU A 345 -16.98 -14.58 -5.34
C GLU A 345 -16.15 -14.62 -6.62
N ALA A 346 -16.37 -13.67 -7.54
CA ALA A 346 -15.60 -13.58 -8.78
C ALA A 346 -14.12 -13.28 -8.53
N VAL A 347 -13.80 -12.44 -7.54
CA VAL A 347 -12.42 -12.18 -7.12
C VAL A 347 -11.77 -13.47 -6.61
N SER A 348 -12.45 -14.23 -5.74
CA SER A 348 -11.91 -15.50 -5.22
C SER A 348 -11.71 -16.57 -6.30
N GLU A 349 -12.48 -16.54 -7.39
CA GLU A 349 -12.32 -17.46 -8.53
C GLU A 349 -11.12 -17.06 -9.41
N VAL A 350 -10.90 -15.76 -9.62
CA VAL A 350 -9.93 -15.25 -10.60
C VAL A 350 -8.54 -15.05 -10.01
N PHE A 351 -8.45 -14.72 -8.73
CA PHE A 351 -7.21 -14.36 -8.05
C PHE A 351 -6.84 -15.38 -6.97
N ASP A 352 -5.70 -16.04 -7.16
CA ASP A 352 -5.08 -16.83 -6.11
C ASP A 352 -4.27 -15.91 -5.20
N LEU A 353 -4.81 -15.67 -4.00
CA LEU A 353 -4.27 -14.72 -3.03
C LEU A 353 -3.29 -15.37 -2.04
N ARG A 354 -2.80 -16.58 -2.31
CA ARG A 354 -1.72 -17.15 -1.48
C ARG A 354 -0.40 -16.42 -1.75
N PRO A 355 0.49 -16.25 -0.75
CA PRO A 355 1.74 -15.50 -0.93
C PRO A 355 2.60 -15.97 -2.12
N ALA A 356 2.76 -17.29 -2.31
CA ALA A 356 3.51 -17.83 -3.44
C ALA A 356 2.85 -17.52 -4.80
N ALA A 357 1.52 -17.59 -4.87
CA ALA A 357 0.77 -17.30 -6.08
C ALA A 357 0.84 -15.81 -6.45
N ILE A 358 0.76 -14.91 -5.46
CA ILE A 358 0.95 -13.47 -5.63
C ILE A 358 2.33 -13.18 -6.21
N ILE A 359 3.39 -13.77 -5.62
CA ILE A 359 4.77 -13.57 -6.07
C ILE A 359 4.95 -14.04 -7.51
N ARG A 360 4.34 -15.17 -7.89
CA ARG A 360 4.36 -15.72 -9.25
C ARG A 360 3.62 -14.81 -10.24
N ASP A 361 2.37 -14.48 -9.94
CA ASP A 361 1.47 -13.79 -10.89
C ASP A 361 1.87 -12.33 -11.14
N LEU A 362 2.44 -11.70 -10.10
CA LEU A 362 3.00 -10.35 -10.18
C LEU A 362 4.50 -10.34 -10.48
N ASP A 363 5.15 -11.49 -10.65
CA ASP A 363 6.58 -11.60 -10.96
C ASP A 363 7.45 -10.72 -10.05
N LEU A 364 7.37 -10.97 -8.73
CA LEU A 364 7.92 -10.05 -7.72
C LEU A 364 9.40 -10.32 -7.35
N LYS A 365 9.98 -11.44 -7.76
CA LYS A 365 11.38 -11.76 -7.43
C LYS A 365 12.36 -11.10 -8.42
N ARG A 366 12.27 -9.77 -8.54
CA ARG A 366 13.06 -8.93 -9.45
C ARG A 366 13.50 -7.63 -8.76
N PRO A 367 14.62 -7.01 -9.19
CA PRO A 367 15.08 -5.73 -8.65
C PRO A 367 14.28 -4.56 -9.22
N ILE A 368 13.09 -4.30 -8.67
CA ILE A 368 12.11 -3.32 -9.18
C ILE A 368 11.64 -2.31 -8.13
N TYR A 369 12.11 -2.42 -6.88
CA TYR A 369 11.48 -1.80 -5.72
C TYR A 369 11.96 -0.39 -5.45
N ALA A 370 13.21 -0.04 -5.78
CA ALA A 370 13.73 1.29 -5.51
C ALA A 370 12.90 2.36 -6.23
N ALA A 371 12.37 2.06 -7.41
CA ALA A 371 11.48 2.95 -8.17
C ALA A 371 10.15 3.24 -7.46
N THR A 372 9.74 2.39 -6.50
CA THR A 372 8.49 2.54 -5.74
C THR A 372 8.61 3.47 -4.54
N ALA A 373 9.83 3.65 -4.00
CA ALA A 373 10.08 4.30 -2.72
C ALA A 373 9.64 5.78 -2.61
N ALA A 374 9.37 6.45 -3.74
CA ALA A 374 8.83 7.80 -3.78
C ALA A 374 7.73 7.93 -4.85
N TYR A 375 6.87 8.94 -4.67
CA TYR A 375 5.78 9.28 -5.59
C TYR A 375 4.67 8.22 -5.71
N GLY A 376 4.49 7.43 -4.64
CA GLY A 376 3.45 6.41 -4.55
C GLY A 376 3.85 5.08 -5.18
N HIS A 377 3.42 3.99 -4.55
CA HIS A 377 3.56 2.63 -5.08
C HIS A 377 2.49 2.31 -6.13
N PHE A 378 1.38 3.06 -6.12
CA PHE A 378 0.20 2.81 -6.93
C PHE A 378 -0.11 3.97 -7.89
N GLY A 379 -0.78 3.67 -9.00
CA GLY A 379 -1.16 4.65 -10.01
C GLY A 379 -0.07 5.00 -11.03
N ARG A 380 1.02 4.24 -11.07
CA ARG A 380 2.13 4.45 -12.01
C ARG A 380 2.25 3.24 -12.94
N GLU A 381 1.90 3.42 -14.21
CA GLU A 381 1.86 2.33 -15.19
C GLU A 381 3.25 2.08 -15.82
N LEU A 382 4.22 1.76 -14.97
CA LEU A 382 5.55 1.33 -15.40
C LEU A 382 5.55 -0.18 -15.71
N PRO A 383 6.33 -0.66 -16.69
CA PRO A 383 6.40 -2.10 -17.02
C PRO A 383 6.75 -2.99 -15.82
N GLU A 384 7.54 -2.47 -14.88
CA GLU A 384 7.97 -3.16 -13.67
C GLU A 384 6.82 -3.35 -12.67
N PHE A 385 5.85 -2.44 -12.65
CA PHE A 385 4.75 -2.39 -11.67
C PHE A 385 3.59 -3.25 -12.15
N THR A 386 3.81 -4.55 -12.13
CA THR A 386 2.87 -5.57 -12.62
C THR A 386 1.51 -5.56 -11.93
N TRP A 387 1.42 -5.01 -10.71
CA TRP A 387 0.16 -4.81 -9.97
C TRP A 387 -0.71 -3.70 -10.55
N GLU A 388 -0.18 -2.84 -11.41
CA GLU A 388 -0.95 -1.82 -12.13
C GLU A 388 -1.58 -2.35 -13.43
N ARG A 389 -1.34 -3.60 -13.82
CA ARG A 389 -1.96 -4.20 -15.01
C ARG A 389 -3.44 -4.45 -14.81
N THR A 390 -4.22 -4.29 -15.87
CA THR A 390 -5.65 -4.63 -15.93
C THR A 390 -5.89 -5.92 -16.74
N ASP A 391 -5.03 -6.91 -16.55
CA ASP A 391 -4.96 -8.16 -17.33
C ASP A 391 -5.97 -9.23 -16.90
N ARG A 392 -6.71 -9.01 -15.81
CA ARG A 392 -7.75 -9.92 -15.29
C ARG A 392 -9.17 -9.45 -15.56
N VAL A 393 -9.35 -8.35 -16.29
CA VAL A 393 -10.66 -7.74 -16.59
C VAL A 393 -11.64 -8.73 -17.23
N GLU A 394 -11.25 -9.44 -18.29
CA GLU A 394 -12.17 -10.35 -18.99
C GLU A 394 -12.48 -11.61 -18.18
N ALA A 395 -11.51 -12.12 -17.41
CA ALA A 395 -11.71 -13.23 -16.49
C ALA A 395 -12.71 -12.84 -15.38
N LEU A 396 -12.56 -11.64 -14.80
CA LEU A 396 -13.47 -11.09 -13.81
C LEU A 396 -14.89 -10.92 -14.34
N LYS A 397 -15.06 -10.32 -15.53
CA LYS A 397 -16.39 -10.16 -16.14
C LYS A 397 -17.06 -11.51 -16.35
N LYS A 398 -16.32 -12.49 -16.87
CA LYS A 398 -16.83 -13.85 -17.11
C LYS A 398 -17.26 -14.51 -15.79
N ALA A 399 -16.40 -14.47 -14.78
CA ALA A 399 -16.68 -15.03 -13.47
C ALA A 399 -17.91 -14.35 -12.86
N ALA A 400 -17.95 -13.01 -12.79
CA ALA A 400 -19.02 -12.24 -12.17
C ALA A 400 -20.40 -12.43 -12.85
N LEU A 401 -20.42 -12.54 -14.18
CA LEU A 401 -21.65 -12.66 -14.98
C LEU A 401 -22.09 -14.10 -15.25
N ALA A 402 -21.30 -15.11 -14.83
CA ALA A 402 -21.69 -16.50 -14.99
C ALA A 402 -23.04 -16.77 -14.27
N PRO A 403 -23.99 -17.49 -14.91
CA PRO A 403 -25.23 -17.88 -14.25
C PRO A 403 -24.89 -18.71 -13.02
N GLN A 404 -25.35 -18.28 -11.84
CA GLN A 404 -25.32 -19.16 -10.68
C GLN A 404 -26.18 -20.38 -11.03
N GLU A 405 -25.57 -21.55 -11.13
CA GLU A 405 -26.35 -22.78 -11.04
C GLU A 405 -27.14 -22.67 -9.74
N ARG A 406 -28.47 -22.69 -9.84
CA ARG A 406 -29.33 -22.80 -8.66
C ARG A 406 -29.04 -24.16 -8.03
N GLY A 407 -27.99 -24.22 -7.22
CA GLY A 407 -27.69 -25.31 -6.33
C GLY A 407 -28.80 -25.37 -5.28
N GLY A 408 -29.89 -26.04 -5.65
CA GLY A 408 -30.82 -26.61 -4.69
C GLY A 408 -30.08 -27.66 -3.87
N VAL A 409 -29.30 -27.21 -2.90
CA VAL A 409 -29.00 -28.02 -1.73
C VAL A 409 -30.15 -27.73 -0.75
N GLU A 410 -31.31 -28.31 -1.07
CA GLU A 410 -32.22 -28.67 0.00
C GLU A 410 -31.41 -29.52 0.98
N ARG A 411 -31.38 -29.05 2.22
CA ARG A 411 -30.66 -29.65 3.35
C ARG A 411 -31.04 -31.12 3.50
N GLU A 412 -30.31 -32.02 2.84
CA GLU A 412 -30.37 -33.46 3.10
C GLU A 412 -29.68 -33.84 4.43
N SER A 413 -29.23 -32.86 5.21
CA SER A 413 -28.79 -33.00 6.59
C SER A 413 -29.92 -32.83 7.63
N ALA A 414 -31.16 -32.53 7.22
CA ALA A 414 -32.31 -32.42 8.14
C ALA A 414 -33.28 -33.62 8.09
N ARG A 415 -33.09 -34.60 7.20
CA ARG A 415 -34.00 -35.77 7.05
C ARG A 415 -33.50 -37.08 7.66
N ARG A 416 -32.25 -37.14 8.15
CA ARG A 416 -31.74 -38.27 8.96
C ARG A 416 -31.96 -38.14 10.48
N ALA A 417 -32.60 -37.07 10.95
CA ALA A 417 -32.87 -36.83 12.38
C ALA A 417 -34.35 -36.88 12.78
N ARG A 418 -35.26 -37.36 11.92
CA ARG A 418 -36.70 -37.50 12.25
C ARG A 418 -37.27 -38.83 11.78
N GLY A 419 -36.64 -39.93 12.19
CA GLY A 419 -37.01 -41.26 11.75
C GLY A 419 -36.84 -42.35 12.80
N THR A 420 -37.03 -42.08 14.10
CA THR A 420 -37.27 -43.11 15.13
C THR A 420 -37.74 -42.47 16.44
N SER A 421 -39.05 -42.36 16.64
CA SER A 421 -39.65 -42.48 17.99
C SER A 421 -41.17 -42.55 17.86
N ASP A 422 -41.67 -43.72 17.47
CA ASP A 422 -43.08 -44.02 17.70
C ASP A 422 -43.25 -45.53 17.94
N ARG A 423 -43.07 -45.92 19.20
CA ARG A 423 -43.59 -47.15 19.83
C ARG A 423 -43.16 -47.22 21.28
N ALA A 424 -44.05 -46.80 22.18
CA ALA A 424 -44.36 -47.51 23.43
C ALA A 424 -45.46 -46.75 24.17
N ARG A 425 -46.70 -47.25 24.08
CA ARG A 425 -47.71 -47.08 25.12
C ARG A 425 -47.92 -48.46 25.74
N SER A 426 -47.69 -48.59 27.04
CA SER A 426 -48.60 -49.35 27.92
C SER A 426 -48.18 -49.18 29.40
N THR A 427 -49.13 -48.66 30.19
CA THR A 427 -49.47 -49.06 31.59
C THR A 427 -48.39 -48.89 32.67
N VAL A 428 -48.59 -48.28 33.85
CA VAL A 428 -49.66 -48.45 34.86
C VAL A 428 -49.68 -47.21 35.77
N ASP A 429 -50.85 -46.93 36.33
CA ASP A 429 -51.20 -45.97 37.38
C ASP A 429 -50.31 -45.94 38.62
N ALA A 430 -50.22 -44.76 39.26
CA ALA A 430 -50.76 -44.50 40.61
C ALA A 430 -49.93 -43.47 41.43
N ASP A 431 -50.69 -42.57 42.05
CA ASP A 431 -50.52 -41.97 43.37
C ASP A 431 -49.50 -40.84 43.68
N LEU A 432 -50.14 -39.67 43.93
CA LEU A 432 -50.14 -38.86 45.15
C LEU A 432 -48.97 -37.94 45.52
N SER A 433 -49.38 -36.66 45.63
CA SER A 433 -49.10 -35.71 46.72
C SER A 433 -47.71 -35.03 46.80
N ALA A 434 -47.77 -33.70 46.68
CA ALA A 434 -46.87 -32.72 47.31
C ALA A 434 -47.08 -32.70 48.85
N PRO A 435 -46.39 -31.88 49.70
CA PRO A 435 -45.41 -30.82 49.38
C PRO A 435 -44.20 -30.67 50.36
N GLU A 436 -43.39 -29.64 50.09
CA GLU A 436 -42.71 -28.73 51.04
C GLU A 436 -41.53 -29.14 51.95
N ALA A 437 -40.43 -28.39 51.73
CA ALA A 437 -39.61 -27.65 52.69
C ALA A 437 -38.83 -28.39 53.81
N ARG A 438 -37.50 -28.18 53.84
CA ARG A 438 -36.82 -27.33 54.85
C ARG A 438 -35.30 -27.22 54.67
N LYS A 439 -34.80 -26.05 55.06
CA LYS A 439 -33.40 -25.62 55.25
C LYS A 439 -32.82 -26.13 56.59
N GLY A 440 -31.49 -26.07 56.70
CA GLY A 440 -30.70 -25.94 57.95
C GLY A 440 -29.96 -27.23 58.32
N GLU A 441 -28.63 -27.32 58.35
CA GLU A 441 -27.56 -26.60 59.09
C GLU A 441 -26.97 -27.48 60.22
N GLY A 442 -25.63 -27.41 60.36
CA GLY A 442 -24.82 -27.93 61.48
C GLY A 442 -24.26 -29.33 61.26
N VAL A 443 -22.95 -29.61 61.35
CA VAL A 443 -21.83 -28.97 62.06
C VAL A 443 -20.55 -29.16 61.26
#